data_AF-A0A931KT85-F1
#
_entry.id   AF-A0A931KT85-F1
#
_cell.length_a   1.000
_cell.length_b   1.000
_cell.length_c   1.000
_cell.angle_alpha   90.00
_cell.angle_beta   90.00
_cell.angle_gamma   90.00
#
_symmetry.space_group_name_H-M   'P 1'
#
loop_
_entity.id
_entity.type
_entity.pdbx_description
1 polymer ?
#
loop_
_entity_poly.entity_id
_entity_poly.type
_entity_poly.pdbx_seq_one_letter_code
_entity_poly.pdbx_strand_id
1 'polypeptide(L)' 'MTPEQDATGDRPEPEPGPRPPSGARPLRLDDVDLVPEQTRDDTDDGWGASAAGDRDPAAVLRRYLDETPPHHGD' A
#
# COMPACT_ATOMS: atom_id res chain seq x y z
N MET A 1 -6.34 13.77 31.59
CA MET A 1 -6.71 13.32 30.24
C MET A 1 -6.64 14.53 29.34
N THR A 2 -5.53 14.66 28.62
CA THR A 2 -5.31 15.75 27.66
C THR A 2 -5.76 15.23 26.29
N PRO A 3 -6.58 15.95 25.52
CA PRO A 3 -6.84 15.54 24.14
C PRO A 3 -5.56 15.76 23.33
N GLU A 4 -5.08 14.70 22.67
CA GLU A 4 -4.06 14.80 21.63
C GLU A 4 -4.55 15.78 20.56
N GLN A 5 -3.72 16.79 20.30
CA GLN A 5 -3.94 17.79 19.27
C GLN A 5 -3.63 17.16 17.92
N ASP A 6 -4.56 17.28 16.97
CA ASP A 6 -4.37 16.95 15.55
C ASP A 6 -3.04 17.51 15.02
N ALA A 7 -2.08 16.62 14.76
CA ALA A 7 -0.83 16.95 14.08
C ALA A 7 -1.03 17.02 12.55
N THR A 8 -2.10 17.65 12.08
CA THR A 8 -2.17 18.13 10.69
C THR A 8 -1.66 19.56 10.71
N GLY A 9 -0.35 19.71 10.94
CA GLY A 9 0.34 20.96 10.77
C GLY A 9 0.19 21.40 9.31
N ASP A 10 -0.40 22.58 9.13
CA ASP A 10 -0.36 23.47 7.98
C ASP A 10 0.79 23.14 7.01
N ARG A 11 0.56 22.21 6.08
CA ARG A 11 1.46 21.99 4.96
C ARG A 11 1.13 23.10 3.97
N PRO A 12 2.06 24.01 3.65
CA PRO A 12 1.76 25.09 2.72
C PRO A 12 1.29 24.48 1.40
N GLU A 13 0.16 25.00 0.91
CA GLU A 13 -0.35 24.62 -0.40
C GLU A 13 0.73 24.97 -1.44
N PRO A 14 1.12 24.05 -2.32
CA PRO A 14 2.15 24.34 -3.30
C PRO A 14 1.71 25.51 -4.17
N GLU A 15 2.54 26.55 -4.25
CA GLU A 15 2.28 27.65 -5.17
C GLU A 15 2.13 27.10 -6.59
N PRO A 16 1.13 27.59 -7.35
CA PRO A 16 0.91 27.10 -8.70
C PRO A 16 2.17 27.33 -9.54
N GLY A 17 2.72 26.24 -10.08
CA GLY A 17 3.91 26.28 -10.92
C GLY A 17 3.68 27.08 -12.22
N PRO A 18 4.75 27.30 -13.00
CA PRO A 18 4.69 28.07 -14.24
C PRO A 18 3.57 27.58 -15.15
N ARG A 19 2.68 28.50 -15.58
CA ARG A 19 1.63 28.15 -16.54
C ARG A 19 2.27 27.74 -17.87
N PRO A 20 1.85 26.62 -18.48
CA PRO A 20 2.38 26.20 -19.76
C PRO A 20 2.03 27.21 -20.86
N PRO A 21 2.82 27.28 -21.94
CA PRO A 21 2.60 28.23 -23.03
C PRO A 21 1.22 28.00 -23.68
N SER A 22 0.62 29.07 -24.17
CA SER A 22 -0.67 29.01 -24.87
C SER A 22 -0.56 28.05 -26.07
N GLY A 23 -1.32 26.95 -26.04
CA GLY A 23 -1.26 25.89 -27.06
C GLY A 23 -0.54 24.61 -26.61
N ALA A 24 0.02 24.55 -25.40
CA ALA A 24 0.46 23.29 -24.82
C ALA A 24 -0.75 22.36 -24.63
N ARG A 25 -0.70 21.19 -25.27
CA ARG A 25 -1.66 20.11 -25.01
C ARG A 25 -1.47 19.60 -23.56
N PRO A 26 -2.55 19.38 -22.79
CA PRO A 26 -2.43 18.81 -21.46
C PRO A 26 -1.85 17.39 -21.58
N LEU A 27 -0.87 17.07 -20.74
CA LEU A 27 -0.40 15.68 -20.57
C LEU A 27 -1.57 14.88 -19.99
N ARG A 28 -2.09 13.91 -20.74
CA ARG A 28 -3.02 12.92 -20.19
C ARG A 28 -2.24 11.76 -19.64
N LEU A 29 -2.75 11.16 -18.57
CA LEU A 29 -2.18 9.96 -17.99
C LEU A 29 -2.05 8.83 -19.03
N ASP A 30 -2.97 8.78 -20.00
CA ASP A 30 -2.98 7.82 -21.12
C ASP A 30 -1.90 8.09 -22.19
N ASP A 31 -1.35 9.31 -22.24
CA ASP A 31 -0.33 9.71 -23.23
C ASP A 31 1.10 9.41 -22.74
N VAL A 32 1.26 8.88 -21.53
CA VAL A 32 2.54 8.65 -20.89
C VAL A 32 2.57 7.24 -20.31
N ASP A 33 3.57 6.45 -20.69
CA ASP A 33 3.74 5.09 -20.19
C ASP A 33 4.31 5.17 -18.76
N LEU A 34 3.41 5.28 -17.77
CA LEU A 34 3.76 5.77 -16.43
C LEU A 34 4.28 4.69 -15.48
N VAL A 35 4.01 3.42 -15.75
CA VAL A 35 4.51 2.30 -14.97
C VAL A 35 4.49 1.08 -15.89
N PRO A 36 5.51 0.20 -15.89
CA PRO A 36 5.37 -1.11 -16.51
C PRO A 36 4.11 -1.82 -16.00
N GLU A 37 3.55 -2.74 -16.80
CA GLU A 37 2.43 -3.59 -16.39
C GLU A 37 2.69 -4.16 -14.99
N GLN A 38 1.67 -4.11 -14.11
CA GLN A 38 1.78 -4.69 -12.77
C GLN A 38 2.26 -6.12 -12.87
N THR A 39 3.34 -6.42 -12.15
CA THR A 39 3.89 -7.77 -12.10
C THR A 39 3.24 -8.54 -10.96
N ARG A 40 3.38 -9.87 -10.97
CA ARG A 40 2.97 -10.70 -9.84
C ARG A 40 3.67 -10.30 -8.54
N ASP A 41 4.90 -9.81 -8.63
CA ASP A 41 5.67 -9.38 -7.46
C ASP A 41 5.09 -8.09 -6.85
N ASP A 42 4.34 -7.30 -7.63
CA ASP A 42 3.63 -6.10 -7.16
C ASP A 42 2.27 -6.44 -6.52
N THR A 43 1.89 -7.71 -6.51
CA THR A 43 0.64 -8.19 -5.92
C THR A 43 0.95 -9.09 -4.74
N ASP A 44 0.14 -9.00 -3.68
CA ASP A 44 0.18 -9.95 -2.56
C ASP A 44 -0.43 -11.31 -2.94
N ASP A 45 -0.54 -11.63 -4.25
CA ASP A 45 -1.09 -12.88 -4.73
C ASP A 45 -0.32 -14.07 -4.13
N GLY A 46 -1.05 -14.96 -3.46
CA GLY A 46 -0.47 -16.12 -2.77
C GLY A 46 -0.12 -15.88 -1.30
N TRP A 47 -0.09 -14.63 -0.83
CA TRP A 47 -0.03 -14.33 0.60
C TRP A 47 -1.41 -14.48 1.22
N GLY A 48 -1.57 -15.44 2.13
CA GLY A 48 -2.83 -15.68 2.86
C GLY A 48 -3.97 -16.35 2.05
N ALA A 49 -3.85 -16.47 0.72
CA ALA A 49 -4.89 -17.03 -0.14
C ALA A 49 -5.25 -18.51 0.21
N SER A 50 -4.27 -19.30 0.67
CA SER A 50 -4.51 -20.71 1.07
C SER A 50 -5.41 -20.87 2.30
N ALA A 51 -5.58 -19.83 3.13
CA ALA A 51 -6.48 -19.89 4.29
C ALA A 51 -7.97 -19.79 3.90
N ALA A 52 -8.28 -19.27 2.71
CA ALA A 52 -9.65 -19.14 2.21
C ALA A 52 -10.18 -20.42 1.54
N GLY A 53 -9.32 -21.40 1.25
CA GLY A 53 -9.63 -22.46 0.29
C GLY A 53 -10.19 -23.78 0.81
N ASP A 54 -9.96 -24.17 2.07
CA ASP A 54 -10.45 -25.50 2.57
C ASP A 54 -10.35 -25.71 4.09
N ARG A 55 -9.99 -24.69 4.88
CA ARG A 55 -9.90 -24.78 6.35
C ARG A 55 -10.55 -23.57 7.00
N ASP A 56 -11.10 -23.77 8.20
CA ASP A 56 -11.62 -22.68 9.02
C ASP A 56 -10.49 -21.65 9.26
N PRO A 57 -10.60 -20.42 8.72
CA PRO A 57 -9.57 -19.40 8.83
C PRO A 57 -9.31 -19.00 10.29
N ALA A 58 -10.32 -19.12 11.17
CA ALA A 58 -10.14 -18.87 12.59
C ALA A 58 -9.27 -19.94 13.25
N ALA A 59 -9.43 -21.21 12.87
CA ALA A 59 -8.60 -22.30 13.37
C ALA A 59 -7.14 -22.18 12.89
N VAL A 60 -6.93 -21.74 11.65
CA VAL A 60 -5.59 -21.48 11.10
C VAL A 60 -4.90 -20.32 11.82
N LEU A 61 -5.61 -19.21 12.04
CA LEU A 61 -5.08 -18.05 12.77
C LEU A 61 -4.67 -18.41 14.20
N ARG A 62 -5.50 -19.18 14.92
CA ARG A 62 -5.20 -19.62 16.29
C ARG A 62 -3.91 -20.41 16.34
N ARG A 63 -3.72 -21.37 15.43
CA ARG A 63 -2.46 -22.12 15.34
C ARG A 63 -1.26 -21.20 15.15
N TYR A 64 -1.33 -20.21 14.25
CA TYR A 64 -0.22 -19.28 14.02
C TYR A 64 0.12 -18.43 15.26
N LEU A 65 -0.88 -18.05 16.05
CA LEU A 65 -0.66 -17.31 17.30
C LEU A 65 -0.10 -18.19 18.42
N ASP A 66 -0.45 -19.48 18.42
CA ASP A 66 -0.02 -20.45 19.43
C ASP A 66 1.36 -21.08 19.11
N GLU A 67 1.79 -21.06 17.84
CA GLU A 67 3.04 -21.68 17.39
C GLU A 67 4.22 -20.70 17.52
N THR A 68 5.05 -20.90 18.55
CA THR A 68 6.30 -20.15 18.71
C THR A 68 7.25 -20.50 17.56
N PRO A 69 7.79 -19.51 16.80
CA PRO A 69 8.78 -19.79 15.77
C PRO A 69 10.00 -20.48 16.40
N PRO A 70 10.60 -21.49 15.75
CA PRO A 70 11.84 -22.08 16.24
C PRO A 70 12.84 -20.94 16.43
N HIS A 71 13.33 -20.78 17.66
CA HIS A 71 14.37 -19.82 17.95
C HIS A 71 15.59 -20.19 17.09
N HIS A 72 15.89 -19.38 16.07
CA HIS A 72 17.14 -19.51 15.33
C HIS A 72 18.27 -19.02 16.24
N GLY A 73 18.81 -19.91 17.08
CA GLY A 73 19.98 -19.65 17.89
C GLY A 73 20.13 -20.61 19.08
N ASP A 74 20.96 -21.64 18.88
CA ASP A 74 21.83 -22.18 19.93
C ASP A 74 23.21 -21.50 19.82
#